data_AF-A0A838HBZ7-F1
#
_entry.id   AF-A0A838HBZ7-F1
#
_cell.length_a   1.000
_cell.length_b   1.000
_cell.length_c   1.000
_cell.angle_alpha   90.00
_cell.angle_beta   90.00
_cell.angle_gamma   90.00
#
_symmetry.space_group_name_H-M   'P 1'
#
loop_
_entity.id
_entity.type
_entity.pdbx_description
1 polymer ?
#
loop_
_entity_poly.entity_id
_entity_poly.type
_entity_poly.pdbx_seq_one_letter_code
_entity_poly.pdbx_strand_id
1 'polypeptide(L)'
;MALGLVAARTAKWSVLGAAGAVVPFIPYSTDSFFRSRVAGAAPDAARTSAFKAFMATFVDQEAVPYPKISGTGKNRWGTVFHLGKSTDPVWKLAGPGVRPETQIAATQGFHMADAVADEFPTGSEDRTGIIVDPVFGCALQTGDSAPDKATRTITVQSSGIFYASSNGLDRRNPLGNDPRNWCSRGRIPDALVIRRDLVNAAIGNGTGLGHVLQMSLCETNSADAFVHPMVGAEKNKFGWGAEGTRIAIRPDVGLVARGLTGAPWRWLGPCRRVGVT
;
A
#
# COMPACT_ATOMS: atom_id res chain seq x y z
N MET A 1 64.21 2.44 3.74
CA MET A 1 63.16 1.50 4.19
C MET A 1 61.84 2.28 4.20
N ALA A 2 60.75 1.74 3.65
CA ALA A 2 59.52 2.50 3.41
C ALA A 2 58.36 2.04 4.29
N LEU A 3 57.54 2.99 4.77
CA LEU A 3 56.21 2.78 5.32
C LEU A 3 55.41 4.08 5.13
N GLY A 4 54.42 4.05 4.26
CA GLY A 4 53.64 5.23 3.88
C GLY A 4 52.43 5.44 4.78
N LEU A 5 52.22 6.68 5.25
CA LEU A 5 51.01 7.05 5.96
C LEU A 5 49.90 7.39 4.96
N VAL A 6 48.87 6.54 4.87
CA VAL A 6 47.71 6.80 3.99
C VAL A 6 46.85 7.91 4.59
N ALA A 7 46.91 9.10 4.00
CA ALA A 7 46.04 10.20 4.37
C ALA A 7 44.57 9.87 4.00
N ALA A 8 43.76 9.52 4.99
CA ALA A 8 42.35 9.24 4.80
C ALA A 8 41.62 10.50 4.30
N ARG A 9 41.16 10.47 3.03
CA ARG A 9 40.35 11.54 2.45
C ARG A 9 39.01 11.62 3.16
N THR A 10 38.85 12.57 4.07
CA THR A 10 37.55 12.97 4.62
C THR A 10 36.73 13.65 3.52
N ALA A 11 35.96 12.84 2.79
CA ALA A 11 34.99 13.33 1.82
C ALA A 11 33.96 14.22 2.55
N LYS A 12 34.10 15.54 2.39
CA LYS A 12 33.06 16.48 2.79
C LYS A 12 31.85 16.24 1.90
N TRP A 13 30.87 15.51 2.41
CA TRP A 13 29.53 15.48 1.84
C TRP A 13 28.95 16.88 2.01
N SER A 14 29.02 17.68 0.94
CA SER A 14 28.34 18.96 0.87
C SER A 14 26.84 18.70 1.03
N VAL A 15 26.23 19.36 2.01
CA VAL A 15 24.78 19.38 2.16
C VAL A 15 24.23 20.18 0.98
N LEU A 16 23.90 19.49 -0.12
CA LEU A 16 23.06 20.04 -1.17
C LEU A 16 21.76 20.49 -0.49
N GLY A 17 21.47 21.78 -0.59
CA GLY A 17 20.28 22.36 0.00
C GLY A 17 19.04 21.61 -0.50
N ALA A 18 18.13 21.28 0.40
CA ALA A 18 16.92 20.54 0.06
C ALA A 18 16.02 21.39 -0.85
N ALA A 19 16.20 21.27 -2.16
CA ALA A 19 15.19 21.65 -3.14
C ALA A 19 13.91 20.89 -2.77
N GLY A 20 12.87 21.64 -2.38
CA GLY A 20 11.68 21.07 -1.73
C GLY A 20 11.11 19.91 -2.54
N ALA A 21 11.21 18.70 -2.00
CA ALA A 21 10.91 17.50 -2.77
C ALA A 21 9.43 17.50 -3.15
N VAL A 22 9.16 17.54 -4.46
CA VAL A 22 7.80 17.59 -5.03
C VAL A 22 6.97 16.50 -4.38
N VAL A 23 5.95 16.90 -3.62
CA VAL A 23 5.08 15.98 -2.90
C VAL A 23 4.36 15.11 -3.94
N PRO A 24 4.61 13.78 -4.01
CA PRO A 24 4.02 12.97 -5.05
C PRO A 24 2.50 12.89 -4.89
N PHE A 25 1.78 12.70 -5.99
CA PHE A 25 0.32 12.63 -5.96
C PHE A 25 -0.16 11.50 -5.03
N ILE A 26 -1.05 11.85 -4.10
CA ILE A 26 -1.81 10.94 -3.23
C ILE A 26 -3.28 11.21 -3.52
N PRO A 27 -4.08 10.22 -3.95
CA PRO A 27 -5.52 10.40 -4.19
C PRO A 27 -6.28 10.64 -2.88
N TYR A 28 -7.58 10.94 -3.02
CA TYR A 28 -8.52 11.29 -1.95
C TYR A 28 -8.21 12.60 -1.21
N SER A 29 -9.24 13.13 -0.56
CA SER A 29 -9.17 14.35 0.27
C SER A 29 -8.38 14.12 1.56
N THR A 30 -7.91 15.19 2.20
CA THR A 30 -7.07 15.14 3.42
C THR A 30 -7.75 14.53 4.65
N ASP A 31 -9.08 14.52 4.66
CA ASP A 31 -9.98 13.98 5.68
C ASP A 31 -10.44 12.54 5.40
N SER A 32 -10.14 11.99 4.22
CA SER A 32 -10.41 10.59 3.87
C SER A 32 -9.77 9.61 4.85
N PHE A 33 -10.34 8.41 5.02
CA PHE A 33 -9.68 7.32 5.76
C PHE A 33 -8.32 7.00 5.15
N PHE A 34 -8.18 7.03 3.81
CA PHE A 34 -6.91 6.74 3.17
C PHE A 34 -5.80 7.71 3.58
N ARG A 35 -6.10 9.01 3.65
CA ARG A 35 -5.14 10.04 4.10
C ARG A 35 -5.21 10.33 5.59
N SER A 36 -6.11 9.65 6.31
CA SER A 36 -6.14 9.67 7.76
C SER A 36 -4.80 9.12 8.26
N ARG A 37 -3.97 10.04 8.73
CA ARG A 37 -3.09 9.71 9.84
C ARG A 37 -3.95 9.08 10.93
N VAL A 38 -3.22 8.24 11.70
CA VAL A 38 -3.12 6.98 14.27
C VAL A 38 -3.07 7.74 15.69
N ALA A 39 -4.20 8.07 16.34
CA ALA A 39 -4.27 9.27 17.18
C ALA A 39 -4.47 8.98 18.67
N GLY A 40 -3.53 9.46 19.50
CA GLY A 40 -3.62 9.49 20.96
C GLY A 40 -3.48 8.15 21.70
N ALA A 41 -3.48 7.01 21.01
CA ALA A 41 -3.45 5.69 21.63
C ALA A 41 -2.04 5.08 21.71
N ALA A 42 -1.91 4.08 22.59
CA ALA A 42 -0.65 3.36 22.81
C ALA A 42 -0.54 2.13 21.88
N PRO A 43 0.65 1.78 21.36
CA PRO A 43 0.87 0.49 20.70
C PRO A 43 0.52 -0.67 21.64
N ASP A 44 -0.31 -1.62 21.18
CA ASP A 44 -0.70 -2.77 21.98
C ASP A 44 0.52 -3.69 22.18
N ALA A 45 1.00 -3.79 23.42
CA ALA A 45 2.24 -4.48 23.76
C ALA A 45 2.14 -6.00 23.52
N ALA A 46 0.99 -6.60 23.80
CA ALA A 46 0.77 -8.04 23.60
C ALA A 46 0.77 -8.37 22.09
N ARG A 47 0.06 -7.59 21.28
CA ARG A 47 0.09 -7.71 19.81
C ARG A 47 1.48 -7.45 19.24
N THR A 48 2.19 -6.46 19.77
CA THR A 48 3.57 -6.15 19.33
C THR A 48 4.53 -7.31 19.60
N SER A 49 4.41 -7.98 20.75
CA SER A 49 5.21 -9.17 21.06
C SER A 49 4.81 -10.38 20.21
N ALA A 50 3.52 -10.61 19.99
CA ALA A 50 3.03 -11.70 19.14
C ALA A 50 3.44 -11.54 17.67
N PHE A 51 3.41 -10.31 17.13
CA PHE A 51 3.93 -10.02 15.78
C PHE A 51 5.43 -10.33 15.68
N LYS A 52 6.23 -9.89 16.65
CA LYS A 52 7.67 -10.20 16.68
C LYS A 52 7.95 -11.70 16.76
N ALA A 53 7.19 -12.45 17.56
CA ALA A 53 7.31 -13.89 17.65
C ALA A 53 7.01 -14.56 16.30
N PHE A 54 5.88 -14.23 15.67
CA PHE A 54 5.53 -14.73 14.33
C PHE A 54 6.64 -14.45 13.30
N MET A 55 7.10 -13.20 13.22
CA MET A 55 8.13 -12.79 12.26
C MET A 55 9.48 -13.48 12.52
N ALA A 56 9.82 -13.79 13.78
CA ALA A 56 11.03 -14.53 14.13
C ALA A 56 10.96 -16.04 13.79
N THR A 57 9.75 -16.59 13.59
CA THR A 57 9.51 -18.02 13.29
C THR A 57 9.13 -18.33 11.85
N PHE A 58 8.93 -17.32 11.00
CA PHE A 58 8.51 -17.52 9.62
C PHE A 58 9.74 -17.60 8.70
N VAL A 59 9.85 -18.66 7.89
CA VAL A 59 11.09 -19.00 7.13
C VAL A 59 11.58 -17.88 6.20
N ASP A 60 10.67 -17.12 5.57
CA ASP A 60 11.07 -15.98 4.74
C ASP A 60 11.61 -14.79 5.57
N GLN A 61 11.52 -14.81 6.89
CA GLN A 61 11.68 -13.65 7.77
C GLN A 61 12.62 -13.87 8.96
N GLU A 62 12.79 -15.10 9.45
CA GLU A 62 13.58 -15.47 10.65
C GLU A 62 14.99 -14.87 10.65
N ALA A 63 15.66 -14.83 9.49
CA ALA A 63 17.03 -14.34 9.33
C ALA A 63 17.15 -12.80 9.21
N VAL A 64 16.05 -12.03 9.33
CA VAL A 64 16.05 -10.57 9.07
C VAL A 64 15.24 -9.80 10.12
N PRO A 65 15.83 -8.76 10.79
CA PRO A 65 15.20 -8.07 11.92
C PRO A 65 14.16 -7.00 11.54
N TYR A 66 13.72 -6.95 10.28
CA TYR A 66 12.73 -6.00 9.76
C TYR A 66 11.83 -6.69 8.72
N PRO A 67 10.53 -6.32 8.60
CA PRO A 67 9.63 -6.91 7.62
C PRO A 67 10.18 -6.79 6.19
N LYS A 68 10.31 -7.93 5.49
CA LYS A 68 10.65 -7.94 4.06
C LYS A 68 9.45 -7.49 3.22
N ILE A 69 9.73 -6.77 2.14
CA ILE A 69 8.75 -6.32 1.14
C ILE A 69 9.28 -6.76 -0.23
N SER A 70 8.43 -7.42 -1.03
CA SER A 70 8.80 -7.95 -2.35
C SER A 70 8.28 -7.06 -3.47
N GLY A 71 9.13 -6.78 -4.47
CA GLY A 71 8.75 -6.06 -5.69
C GLY A 71 8.29 -6.98 -6.81
N THR A 72 7.76 -6.40 -7.89
CA THR A 72 7.27 -7.10 -9.11
C THR A 72 8.32 -8.02 -9.72
N GLY A 73 9.53 -7.53 -9.97
CA GLY A 73 10.66 -8.28 -10.57
C GLY A 73 11.24 -9.43 -9.74
N LYS A 74 10.53 -9.89 -8.69
CA LYS A 74 10.82 -11.10 -7.89
C LYS A 74 9.54 -11.83 -7.43
N ASN A 75 8.42 -11.62 -8.14
CA ASN A 75 7.09 -11.97 -7.65
C ASN A 75 6.92 -13.47 -7.30
N ARG A 76 6.51 -13.74 -6.05
CA ARG A 76 5.27 -14.50 -5.77
C ARG A 76 4.10 -13.61 -5.29
N TRP A 77 4.37 -12.36 -4.89
CA TRP A 77 3.40 -11.43 -4.29
C TRP A 77 3.65 -9.94 -4.65
N GLY A 78 4.55 -9.66 -5.58
CA GLY A 78 4.90 -8.29 -6.00
C GLY A 78 3.81 -7.66 -6.86
N THR A 79 3.13 -6.64 -6.33
CA THR A 79 1.99 -5.97 -6.99
C THR A 79 2.46 -4.92 -8.01
N VAL A 80 1.90 -4.95 -9.23
CA VAL A 80 2.14 -3.92 -10.26
C VAL A 80 1.50 -2.60 -9.84
N PHE A 81 2.17 -1.48 -10.10
CA PHE A 81 1.63 -0.15 -9.82
C PHE A 81 1.81 0.80 -11.02
N HIS A 82 0.76 1.55 -11.35
CA HIS A 82 0.88 2.70 -12.26
C HIS A 82 0.10 3.92 -11.77
N LEU A 83 0.60 5.10 -12.14
CA LEU A 83 -0.09 6.38 -11.98
C LEU A 83 -0.40 6.93 -13.38
N GLY A 84 -1.65 6.77 -13.80
CA GLY A 84 -2.18 7.14 -15.10
C GLY A 84 -2.06 8.62 -15.42
N LYS A 85 -1.96 8.93 -16.71
CA LYS A 85 -1.86 10.29 -17.27
C LYS A 85 -2.77 10.40 -18.49
N SER A 86 -3.22 11.61 -18.80
CA SER A 86 -4.01 11.90 -20.01
C SER A 86 -3.25 11.69 -21.33
N THR A 87 -1.93 11.46 -21.26
CA THR A 87 -1.07 11.06 -22.39
C THR A 87 -0.92 9.55 -22.54
N ASP A 88 -1.28 8.78 -21.52
CA ASP A 88 -1.24 7.31 -21.59
C ASP A 88 -2.47 6.83 -22.36
N PRO A 89 -2.39 5.71 -23.11
CA PRO A 89 -3.56 5.16 -23.76
C PRO A 89 -4.60 4.63 -22.76
N VAL A 90 -5.86 4.62 -23.19
CA VAL A 90 -6.96 4.07 -22.40
C VAL A 90 -6.99 2.55 -22.57
N TRP A 91 -6.89 1.85 -21.44
CA TRP A 91 -7.03 0.40 -21.29
C TRP A 91 -8.40 0.05 -20.69
N LYS A 92 -8.87 -1.18 -20.88
CA LYS A 92 -10.18 -1.65 -20.38
C LYS A 92 -10.10 -3.00 -19.69
N LEU A 93 -10.97 -3.25 -18.71
CA LEU A 93 -11.10 -4.56 -18.09
C LEU A 93 -11.98 -5.51 -18.91
N ALA A 94 -11.64 -6.79 -18.87
CA ALA A 94 -12.37 -7.89 -19.50
C ALA A 94 -12.38 -9.14 -18.60
N GLY A 95 -13.16 -10.15 -18.97
CA GLY A 95 -13.21 -11.43 -18.28
C GLY A 95 -14.15 -11.50 -17.06
N PRO A 96 -14.22 -12.65 -16.38
CA PRO A 96 -15.22 -12.95 -15.34
C PRO A 96 -15.02 -12.14 -14.06
N GLY A 97 -13.85 -11.54 -13.85
CA GLY A 97 -13.56 -10.67 -12.71
C GLY A 97 -14.18 -9.28 -12.79
N VAL A 98 -14.77 -8.88 -13.91
CA VAL A 98 -15.50 -7.62 -14.05
C VAL A 98 -16.85 -7.72 -13.34
N ARG A 99 -17.05 -6.87 -12.32
CA ARG A 99 -18.30 -6.79 -11.54
C ARG A 99 -19.09 -5.51 -11.88
N PRO A 100 -20.39 -5.44 -11.56
CA PRO A 100 -21.20 -4.23 -11.82
C PRO A 100 -20.60 -2.95 -11.24
N GLU A 101 -19.95 -3.01 -10.07
CA GLU A 101 -19.30 -1.86 -9.45
C GLU A 101 -18.09 -1.34 -10.25
N THR A 102 -17.39 -2.25 -10.93
CA THR A 102 -16.21 -1.99 -11.76
C THR A 102 -16.51 -1.81 -13.24
N GLN A 103 -17.79 -1.89 -13.65
CA GLN A 103 -18.21 -1.90 -15.06
C GLN A 103 -17.70 -0.68 -15.86
N ILE A 104 -17.50 0.46 -15.21
CA ILE A 104 -16.94 1.67 -15.84
C ILE A 104 -15.53 1.44 -16.39
N ALA A 105 -14.72 0.62 -15.72
CA ALA A 105 -13.38 0.26 -16.18
C ALA A 105 -13.40 -0.72 -17.37
N ALA A 106 -14.54 -1.36 -17.66
CA ALA A 106 -14.75 -2.18 -18.86
C ALA A 106 -15.37 -1.38 -20.01
N THR A 107 -16.19 -0.35 -19.74
CA THR A 107 -16.86 0.46 -20.77
C THR A 107 -16.08 1.70 -21.17
N GLN A 108 -15.76 2.58 -20.20
CA GLN A 108 -14.96 3.78 -20.38
C GLN A 108 -13.47 3.43 -20.41
N GLY A 109 -12.99 2.65 -19.43
CA GLY A 109 -11.58 2.29 -19.26
C GLY A 109 -10.84 3.14 -18.23
N PHE A 110 -9.52 3.10 -18.28
CA PHE A 110 -8.58 3.79 -17.40
C PHE A 110 -7.24 4.03 -18.13
N HIS A 111 -6.48 5.05 -17.70
CA HIS A 111 -5.21 5.42 -18.32
C HIS A 111 -4.05 4.53 -17.82
N MET A 112 -3.38 3.82 -18.73
CA MET A 112 -2.20 3.01 -18.40
C MET A 112 -1.19 3.04 -19.56
N ALA A 113 0.08 3.30 -19.25
CA ALA A 113 1.13 3.28 -20.27
C ALA A 113 1.38 1.83 -20.76
N ASP A 114 1.50 1.62 -22.08
CA ASP A 114 1.59 0.28 -22.66
C ASP A 114 2.78 -0.56 -22.13
N ALA A 115 3.84 0.07 -21.63
CA ALA A 115 4.98 -0.60 -21.00
C ALA A 115 4.63 -1.27 -19.65
N VAL A 116 3.61 -0.79 -18.94
CA VAL A 116 3.15 -1.39 -17.66
C VAL A 116 2.57 -2.78 -17.88
N ALA A 117 2.03 -3.06 -19.07
CA ALA A 117 1.56 -4.40 -19.43
C ALA A 117 2.68 -5.45 -19.37
N ASP A 118 3.93 -5.05 -19.62
CA ASP A 118 5.11 -5.94 -19.55
C ASP A 118 5.63 -6.15 -18.11
N GLU A 119 5.12 -5.41 -17.11
CA GLU A 119 5.43 -5.60 -15.70
C GLU A 119 4.51 -6.63 -14.99
N PHE A 120 3.40 -7.04 -15.63
CA PHE A 120 2.49 -8.03 -15.06
C PHE A 120 3.11 -9.43 -15.04
N PRO A 121 3.11 -10.13 -13.88
CA PRO A 121 3.65 -11.48 -13.79
C PRO A 121 2.95 -12.45 -14.74
N THR A 122 3.71 -13.38 -15.30
CA THR A 122 3.17 -14.57 -15.97
C THR A 122 2.88 -15.67 -14.93
N GLY A 123 1.99 -16.61 -15.28
CA GLY A 123 1.57 -17.69 -14.37
C GLY A 123 0.14 -17.53 -13.84
N SER A 124 -0.16 -18.18 -12.71
CA SER A 124 -1.52 -18.51 -12.28
C SER A 124 -1.91 -18.07 -10.85
N GLU A 125 -1.07 -17.30 -10.16
CA GLU A 125 -1.25 -17.00 -8.73
C GLU A 125 -1.24 -15.48 -8.43
N ASP A 126 -2.31 -14.98 -7.83
CA ASP A 126 -2.48 -13.67 -7.17
C ASP A 126 -1.87 -12.44 -7.89
N ARG A 127 -2.00 -12.39 -9.23
CA ARG A 127 -1.38 -11.38 -10.09
C ARG A 127 -2.08 -10.01 -10.00
N THR A 128 -1.83 -9.34 -8.89
CA THR A 128 -2.45 -8.06 -8.52
C THR A 128 -1.79 -6.88 -9.24
N GLY A 129 -2.62 -6.02 -9.83
CA GLY A 129 -2.22 -4.71 -10.32
C GLY A 129 -3.06 -3.61 -9.67
N ILE A 130 -2.42 -2.47 -9.39
CA ILE A 130 -3.04 -1.27 -8.84
C ILE A 130 -2.79 -0.10 -9.79
N ILE A 131 -3.85 0.38 -10.45
CA ILE A 131 -3.78 1.52 -11.36
C ILE A 131 -4.52 2.69 -10.71
N VAL A 132 -3.79 3.77 -10.38
CA VAL A 132 -4.39 5.02 -9.95
C VAL A 132 -4.51 5.92 -11.18
N ASP A 133 -5.73 6.31 -11.54
CA ASP A 133 -6.04 7.19 -12.66
C ASP A 133 -6.59 8.53 -12.14
N PRO A 134 -5.75 9.59 -12.06
CA PRO A 134 -6.19 10.93 -11.66
C PRO A 134 -7.06 11.63 -12.70
N VAL A 135 -7.08 11.17 -13.97
CA VAL A 135 -7.84 11.77 -15.07
C VAL A 135 -9.31 11.39 -14.96
N PHE A 136 -9.58 10.12 -14.64
CA PHE A 136 -10.93 9.62 -14.33
C PHE A 136 -11.25 9.61 -12.82
N GLY A 137 -10.27 9.99 -11.98
CA GLY A 137 -10.46 10.21 -10.55
C GLY A 137 -10.72 8.93 -9.76
N CYS A 138 -10.02 7.84 -10.08
CA CYS A 138 -10.21 6.53 -9.43
C CYS A 138 -8.91 5.77 -9.15
N ALA A 139 -9.00 4.76 -8.29
CA ALA A 139 -7.97 3.76 -8.04
C ALA A 139 -8.59 2.37 -8.28
N LEU A 140 -7.96 1.59 -9.17
CA LEU A 140 -8.44 0.30 -9.65
C LEU A 140 -7.53 -0.81 -9.13
N GLN A 141 -8.11 -1.86 -8.54
CA GLN A 141 -7.44 -3.15 -8.33
C GLN A 141 -7.85 -4.12 -9.44
N THR A 142 -6.86 -4.80 -10.02
CA THR A 142 -7.02 -6.01 -10.84
C THR A 142 -6.44 -7.23 -10.12
N GLY A 143 -6.96 -8.42 -10.37
CA GLY A 143 -6.47 -9.69 -9.83
C GLY A 143 -6.50 -10.80 -10.89
N ASP A 144 -5.46 -11.64 -10.87
CA ASP A 144 -5.12 -12.61 -11.93
C ASP A 144 -5.08 -11.99 -13.33
N SER A 145 -4.46 -10.81 -13.38
CA SER A 145 -4.41 -9.91 -14.52
C SER A 145 -3.63 -10.49 -15.70
N ALA A 146 -4.24 -10.53 -16.88
CA ALA A 146 -3.60 -10.86 -18.15
C ALA A 146 -3.82 -9.71 -19.15
N PRO A 147 -2.83 -8.80 -19.33
CA PRO A 147 -2.94 -7.69 -20.27
C PRO A 147 -2.63 -8.13 -21.72
N ASP A 148 -3.36 -7.57 -22.68
CA ASP A 148 -3.08 -7.63 -24.11
C ASP A 148 -2.89 -6.21 -24.68
N LYS A 149 -1.69 -5.93 -25.20
CA LYS A 149 -1.33 -4.64 -25.81
C LYS A 149 -1.99 -4.40 -27.17
N ALA A 150 -2.45 -5.46 -27.87
CA ALA A 150 -3.09 -5.30 -29.18
C ALA A 150 -4.53 -4.76 -29.06
N THR A 151 -5.31 -5.26 -28.10
CA THR A 151 -6.67 -4.75 -27.79
C THR A 151 -6.70 -3.68 -26.69
N ARG A 152 -5.59 -3.50 -25.95
CA ARG A 152 -5.51 -2.72 -24.70
C ARG A 152 -6.56 -3.16 -23.67
N THR A 153 -6.70 -4.48 -23.51
CA THR A 153 -7.57 -5.07 -22.49
C THR A 153 -6.75 -5.77 -21.41
N ILE A 154 -7.22 -5.73 -20.16
CA ILE A 154 -6.72 -6.58 -19.08
C ILE A 154 -7.83 -7.56 -18.72
N THR A 155 -7.63 -8.84 -19.05
CA THR A 155 -8.51 -9.92 -18.60
C THR A 155 -8.23 -10.21 -17.13
N VAL A 156 -9.26 -10.27 -16.29
CA VAL A 156 -9.14 -10.41 -14.84
C VAL A 156 -10.07 -11.50 -14.27
N GLN A 157 -9.68 -12.12 -13.15
CA GLN A 157 -10.54 -13.01 -12.35
C GLN A 157 -11.14 -12.29 -11.14
N SER A 158 -10.57 -11.15 -10.71
CA SER A 158 -11.20 -10.26 -9.75
C SER A 158 -10.84 -8.79 -9.99
N SER A 159 -11.68 -7.88 -9.50
CA SER A 159 -11.44 -6.44 -9.59
C SER A 159 -12.09 -5.67 -8.43
N GLY A 160 -11.63 -4.44 -8.25
CA GLY A 160 -12.22 -3.44 -7.34
C GLY A 160 -11.91 -2.03 -7.81
N ILE A 161 -12.74 -1.06 -7.46
CA ILE A 161 -12.58 0.36 -7.80
C ILE A 161 -12.98 1.25 -6.63
N PHE A 162 -12.16 2.26 -6.35
CA PHE A 162 -12.44 3.33 -5.40
C PHE A 162 -12.30 4.68 -6.11
N TYR A 163 -13.07 5.69 -5.72
CA TYR A 163 -13.07 7.01 -6.34
C TYR A 163 -12.36 8.04 -5.47
N ALA A 164 -11.51 8.88 -6.06
CA ALA A 164 -10.73 9.90 -5.37
C ALA A 164 -11.58 11.07 -4.82
N SER A 165 -12.88 11.11 -5.13
CA SER A 165 -13.87 12.00 -4.51
C SER A 165 -14.51 11.42 -3.23
N SER A 166 -14.25 10.15 -2.93
CA SER A 166 -14.74 9.49 -1.71
C SER A 166 -13.81 9.70 -0.51
N ASN A 167 -14.29 9.32 0.68
CA ASN A 167 -13.49 9.22 1.89
C ASN A 167 -12.62 7.95 1.95
N GLY A 168 -12.46 7.20 0.86
CA GLY A 168 -11.58 6.03 0.79
C GLY A 168 -12.06 4.83 1.61
N LEU A 169 -13.38 4.63 1.74
CA LEU A 169 -13.99 3.45 2.37
C LEU A 169 -14.95 2.73 1.41
N ASP A 170 -15.06 1.41 1.53
CA ASP A 170 -15.97 0.56 0.73
C ASP A 170 -17.45 0.86 1.01
N ARG A 171 -18.32 0.74 -0.01
CA ARG A 171 -19.77 0.96 0.08
C ARG A 171 -20.53 0.16 1.15
N ARG A 172 -19.96 -0.93 1.69
CA ARG A 172 -20.53 -1.71 2.81
C ARG A 172 -20.12 -1.16 4.19
N ASN A 173 -19.10 -0.31 4.25
CA ASN A 173 -18.65 0.29 5.50
C ASN A 173 -19.67 1.38 5.89
N PRO A 174 -20.26 1.35 7.10
CA PRO A 174 -21.29 2.33 7.49
C PRO A 174 -20.74 3.76 7.64
N LEU A 175 -19.42 3.95 7.56
CA LEU A 175 -18.77 5.26 7.50
C LEU A 175 -18.36 5.67 6.08
N GLY A 176 -18.61 4.84 5.06
CA GLY A 176 -18.31 5.13 3.66
C GLY A 176 -19.30 6.12 3.04
N ASN A 177 -18.79 7.09 2.27
CA ASN A 177 -19.61 8.15 1.67
C ASN A 177 -19.86 7.99 0.15
N ASP A 178 -19.37 6.92 -0.48
CA ASP A 178 -19.50 6.69 -1.92
C ASP A 178 -20.02 5.27 -2.22
N PRO A 179 -21.24 5.11 -2.75
CA PRO A 179 -21.83 3.80 -3.03
C PRO A 179 -21.16 3.08 -4.21
N ARG A 180 -20.27 3.75 -4.95
CA ARG A 180 -19.52 3.17 -6.08
C ARG A 180 -18.23 2.48 -5.63
N ASN A 181 -17.70 2.78 -4.44
CA ASN A 181 -16.48 2.17 -3.92
C ASN A 181 -16.70 0.69 -3.63
N TRP A 182 -15.91 -0.19 -4.25
CA TRP A 182 -15.96 -1.63 -4.02
C TRP A 182 -14.59 -2.27 -4.14
N CYS A 183 -14.25 -3.16 -3.21
CA CYS A 183 -13.24 -4.18 -3.47
C CYS A 183 -13.52 -5.48 -2.70
N SER A 184 -12.81 -6.57 -3.05
CA SER A 184 -12.75 -7.76 -2.20
C SER A 184 -12.39 -7.35 -0.76
N ARG A 185 -13.14 -7.85 0.24
CA ARG A 185 -13.03 -7.52 1.68
C ARG A 185 -13.16 -6.03 2.09
N GLY A 186 -13.33 -5.11 1.12
CA GLY A 186 -13.28 -3.67 1.33
C GLY A 186 -11.87 -3.08 1.37
N ARG A 187 -10.89 -3.78 0.79
CA ARG A 187 -9.51 -3.28 0.64
C ARG A 187 -9.49 -1.97 -0.17
N ILE A 188 -8.74 -0.98 0.31
CA ILE A 188 -8.51 0.25 -0.45
C ILE A 188 -7.41 -0.06 -1.48
N PRO A 189 -7.67 -0.01 -2.80
CA PRO A 189 -6.75 -0.53 -3.82
C PRO A 189 -5.31 0.00 -3.67
N ASP A 190 -5.17 1.31 -3.54
CA ASP A 190 -3.88 2.00 -3.46
C ASP A 190 -3.25 2.03 -2.06
N ALA A 191 -3.89 1.41 -1.06
CA ALA A 191 -3.26 1.07 0.22
C ALA A 191 -2.42 -0.22 0.13
N LEU A 192 -2.59 -1.03 -0.92
CA LEU A 192 -1.88 -2.31 -1.12
C LEU A 192 -0.46 -2.15 -1.68
N VAL A 193 -0.01 -0.92 -1.96
CA VAL A 193 1.28 -0.61 -2.60
C VAL A 193 2.12 0.36 -1.77
N ILE A 194 3.44 0.10 -1.74
CA ILE A 194 4.44 1.01 -1.15
C ILE A 194 5.24 1.63 -2.30
N ARG A 195 4.86 2.84 -2.71
CA ARG A 195 5.47 3.51 -3.85
C ARG A 195 6.81 4.15 -3.48
N ARG A 196 7.81 4.00 -4.37
CA ARG A 196 9.18 4.45 -4.09
C ARG A 196 9.34 5.98 -4.09
N ASP A 197 8.51 6.70 -4.85
CA ASP A 197 8.45 8.16 -4.85
C ASP A 197 7.98 8.71 -3.49
N LEU A 198 6.90 8.14 -2.93
CA LEU A 198 6.39 8.48 -1.60
C LEU A 198 7.40 8.13 -0.49
N VAL A 199 8.11 7.00 -0.59
CA VAL A 199 9.20 6.64 0.33
C VAL A 199 10.35 7.66 0.26
N ASN A 200 10.79 8.03 -0.95
CA ASN A 200 11.86 9.01 -1.13
C ASN A 200 11.45 10.40 -0.59
N ALA A 201 10.23 10.86 -0.89
CA ALA A 201 9.71 12.14 -0.41
C ALA A 201 9.51 12.15 1.12
N ALA A 202 9.03 11.06 1.71
CA ALA A 202 8.90 10.88 3.15
C ALA A 202 10.25 10.99 3.87
N ILE A 203 11.28 10.33 3.35
CA ILE A 203 12.66 10.42 3.89
C ILE A 203 13.20 11.85 3.74
N GLY A 204 13.12 12.43 2.54
CA GLY A 204 13.69 13.76 2.25
C GLY A 204 13.03 14.90 3.03
N ASN A 205 11.71 14.84 3.23
CA ASN A 205 10.95 15.86 3.95
C ASN A 205 10.76 15.55 5.45
N GLY A 206 11.16 14.36 5.93
CA GLY A 206 10.94 13.93 7.31
C GLY A 206 9.47 13.70 7.68
N THR A 207 8.67 13.21 6.74
CA THR A 207 7.23 12.99 6.91
C THR A 207 6.86 11.51 6.86
N GLY A 208 5.64 11.16 7.29
CA GLY A 208 5.04 9.88 6.88
C GLY A 208 4.82 9.81 5.36
N LEU A 209 4.47 8.62 4.85
CA LEU A 209 4.10 8.40 3.44
C LEU A 209 2.86 9.20 2.99
N GLY A 210 2.12 9.79 3.94
CA GLY A 210 0.94 10.63 3.67
C GLY A 210 -0.39 9.87 3.54
N HIS A 211 -0.35 8.54 3.57
CA HIS A 211 -1.52 7.65 3.51
C HIS A 211 -1.38 6.42 4.41
N VAL A 212 -2.46 5.66 4.53
CA VAL A 212 -2.48 4.33 5.17
C VAL A 212 -1.89 3.27 4.23
N LEU A 213 -1.12 2.35 4.80
CA LEU A 213 -0.78 1.09 4.15
C LEU A 213 -1.72 0.00 4.68
N GLN A 214 -2.28 -0.79 3.78
CA GLN A 214 -2.87 -2.07 4.13
C GLN A 214 -1.76 -3.13 4.11
N MET A 215 -1.56 -3.77 5.25
CA MET A 215 -0.80 -5.02 5.32
C MET A 215 -1.78 -6.18 5.39
N SER A 216 -1.78 -7.03 4.37
CA SER A 216 -2.29 -8.39 4.50
C SER A 216 -1.16 -9.26 5.01
N LEU A 217 -1.32 -9.75 6.23
CA LEU A 217 -0.70 -10.97 6.68
C LEU A 217 -1.76 -12.08 6.58
N CYS A 218 -1.42 -13.30 6.93
CA CYS A 218 -2.41 -14.38 7.09
C CYS A 218 -3.28 -14.11 8.37
N GLU A 219 -4.45 -14.76 8.62
CA GLU A 219 -5.49 -14.31 9.62
C GLU A 219 -5.83 -15.27 10.82
N THR A 220 -5.16 -15.17 11.99
CA THR A 220 -4.80 -16.38 12.81
C THR A 220 -5.93 -17.00 13.59
N ASN A 221 -6.83 -16.12 13.95
CA ASN A 221 -7.78 -16.22 15.02
C ASN A 221 -8.92 -15.39 14.48
N SER A 222 -9.95 -16.01 13.93
CA SER A 222 -10.96 -15.27 13.19
C SER A 222 -11.83 -14.33 14.05
N ALA A 223 -11.67 -14.36 15.38
CA ALA A 223 -12.14 -13.28 16.26
C ALA A 223 -11.43 -11.93 15.99
N ASP A 224 -10.27 -11.95 15.31
CA ASP A 224 -9.51 -10.79 14.85
C ASP A 224 -9.72 -10.45 13.37
N ALA A 225 -10.47 -11.26 12.61
CA ALA A 225 -10.31 -11.39 11.15
C ALA A 225 -10.27 -10.08 10.35
N PHE A 226 -11.20 -9.16 10.63
CA PHE A 226 -11.26 -7.85 10.01
C PHE A 226 -11.46 -6.74 11.04
N VAL A 227 -10.75 -5.62 10.86
CA VAL A 227 -10.96 -4.36 11.59
C VAL A 227 -11.11 -3.20 10.61
N HIS A 228 -11.85 -2.17 11.02
CA HIS A 228 -12.07 -0.95 10.23
C HIS A 228 -10.73 -0.42 9.66
N PRO A 229 -10.58 -0.29 8.33
CA PRO A 229 -11.62 0.02 7.34
C PRO A 229 -12.34 -1.21 6.74
N MET A 230 -11.85 -2.41 7.03
CA MET A 230 -12.26 -3.66 6.39
C MET A 230 -13.69 -4.05 6.79
N VAL A 231 -14.37 -4.77 5.90
CA VAL A 231 -15.79 -5.16 6.03
C VAL A 231 -16.02 -6.67 5.80
N GLY A 232 -14.96 -7.46 5.91
CA GLY A 232 -14.98 -8.92 5.79
C GLY A 232 -13.58 -9.50 5.61
N ALA A 233 -13.47 -10.82 5.65
CA ALA A 233 -12.22 -11.58 5.54
C ALA A 233 -12.28 -12.62 4.41
N GLU A 234 -11.19 -13.35 4.15
CA GLU A 234 -11.11 -14.27 3.02
C GLU A 234 -11.49 -15.72 3.37
N LYS A 235 -12.72 -16.11 3.01
CA LYS A 235 -13.18 -17.52 3.01
C LYS A 235 -12.94 -18.28 4.34
N ASN A 236 -12.80 -17.57 5.45
CA ASN A 236 -12.48 -18.09 6.79
C ASN A 236 -11.14 -18.88 6.81
N LYS A 237 -9.98 -18.21 6.62
CA LYS A 237 -8.64 -18.82 6.48
C LYS A 237 -7.54 -18.09 7.29
N PHE A 238 -6.43 -18.76 7.66
CA PHE A 238 -5.66 -18.37 8.87
C PHE A 238 -4.10 -18.28 8.84
N GLY A 239 -3.49 -17.45 9.71
CA GLY A 239 -2.04 -17.25 10.06
C GLY A 239 -1.82 -15.85 10.71
N TRP A 240 -0.67 -15.23 11.03
CA TRP A 240 -0.72 -14.09 12.01
C TRP A 240 -1.25 -12.69 11.55
N GLY A 241 -2.38 -12.19 12.11
CA GLY A 241 -2.82 -10.78 12.04
C GLY A 241 -4.34 -10.50 11.87
N ALA A 242 -4.76 -9.22 11.93
CA ALA A 242 -6.11 -8.73 11.57
C ALA A 242 -6.05 -7.86 10.31
N GLU A 243 -6.90 -8.07 9.30
CA GLU A 243 -6.92 -7.21 8.12
C GLU A 243 -7.40 -5.80 8.49
N GLY A 244 -6.59 -4.78 8.15
CA GLY A 244 -6.79 -3.39 8.58
C GLY A 244 -5.93 -2.98 9.78
N THR A 245 -5.15 -3.88 10.38
CA THR A 245 -4.18 -3.53 11.44
C THR A 245 -3.21 -2.46 10.96
N ARG A 246 -3.13 -1.32 11.67
CA ARG A 246 -2.16 -0.26 11.38
C ARG A 246 -0.90 -0.43 12.24
N ILE A 247 0.25 -0.63 11.60
CA ILE A 247 1.56 -0.61 12.28
C ILE A 247 2.03 0.85 12.45
N ALA A 248 2.61 1.16 13.60
CA ALA A 248 3.25 2.45 13.89
C ALA A 248 4.62 2.24 14.51
N ILE A 249 5.56 3.14 14.19
CA ILE A 249 6.83 3.26 14.92
C ILE A 249 6.52 3.90 16.28
N ARG A 250 7.08 3.36 17.38
CA ARG A 250 6.86 3.93 18.71
C ARG A 250 7.46 5.35 18.77
N PRO A 251 6.79 6.35 19.38
CA PRO A 251 7.30 7.73 19.46
C PRO A 251 8.65 7.90 20.17
N ASP A 252 9.06 6.93 20.99
CA ASP A 252 10.33 6.93 21.74
C ASP A 252 11.51 6.27 20.98
N VAL A 253 11.28 5.73 19.77
CA VAL A 253 12.36 5.19 18.94
C VAL A 253 13.16 6.34 18.34
N GLY A 254 14.34 6.59 18.90
CA GLY A 254 15.32 7.54 18.37
C GLY A 254 15.86 7.10 16.99
N LEU A 255 15.22 7.55 15.92
CA LEU A 255 15.52 7.15 14.54
C LEU A 255 16.90 7.64 14.08
N VAL A 256 17.24 8.89 14.42
CA VAL A 256 18.55 9.49 14.16
C VAL A 256 19.67 8.67 14.81
N ALA A 257 19.44 8.18 16.05
CA ALA A 257 20.37 7.30 16.76
C ALA A 257 20.47 5.87 16.16
N ARG A 258 19.60 5.53 15.19
CA ARG A 258 19.67 4.30 14.38
C ARG A 258 20.24 4.55 12.98
N GLY A 259 20.79 5.73 12.71
CA GLY A 259 21.29 6.12 11.39
C GLY A 259 20.19 6.38 10.35
N LEU A 260 18.91 6.43 10.77
CA LEU A 260 17.79 6.71 9.89
C LEU A 260 17.55 8.22 9.83
N THR A 261 17.80 8.81 8.66
CA THR A 261 17.60 10.24 8.40
C THR A 261 16.17 10.54 7.97
N GLY A 262 15.70 11.74 8.34
CA GLY A 262 14.29 12.14 8.31
C GLY A 262 13.82 12.55 9.72
N ALA A 263 12.99 13.58 9.81
CA ALA A 263 12.41 14.03 11.07
C ALA A 263 11.53 12.94 11.72
N PRO A 264 11.44 12.89 13.07
CA PRO A 264 10.84 11.76 13.77
C PRO A 264 9.36 11.56 13.44
N TRP A 265 9.00 10.36 12.96
CA TRP A 265 7.63 10.00 12.59
C TRP A 265 6.66 10.21 13.76
N ARG A 266 5.66 11.08 13.60
CA ARG A 266 4.73 11.44 14.69
C ARG A 266 3.31 10.95 14.44
N TRP A 267 3.03 9.72 14.90
CA TRP A 267 1.67 9.20 15.15
C TRP A 267 1.67 8.11 16.25
N LEU A 268 0.49 7.70 16.69
CA LEU A 268 0.10 7.33 18.08
C LEU A 268 -1.09 6.31 18.17
N GLY A 269 -0.87 5.02 17.88
CA GLY A 269 -1.74 3.87 18.28
C GLY A 269 -3.24 3.74 17.86
N PRO A 270 -3.86 2.56 18.10
CA PRO A 270 -5.13 2.16 17.50
C PRO A 270 -6.40 2.66 18.20
N CYS A 271 -7.48 2.84 17.45
CA CYS A 271 -8.83 2.99 17.99
C CYS A 271 -9.28 1.68 18.67
N ARG A 272 -9.49 1.71 20.00
CA ARG A 272 -10.43 0.78 20.66
C ARG A 272 -11.86 1.33 20.53
N ARG A 273 -12.85 0.46 20.72
CA ARG A 273 -14.29 0.78 20.58
C ARG A 273 -14.66 2.07 21.33
N VAL A 274 -15.19 3.06 20.62
CA VAL A 274 -16.28 3.85 21.18
C VAL A 274 -17.49 2.92 21.18
N GLY A 275 -18.00 2.58 22.36
CA GLY A 275 -19.26 1.86 22.45
C GLY A 275 -20.39 2.80 22.08
N VAL A 276 -21.26 2.38 21.15
CA VAL A 276 -22.54 3.02 20.90
C VAL A 276 -23.60 1.98 21.20
N THR A 277 -24.54 2.35 22.07
CA THR A 277 -25.77 1.63 22.41
C THR A 277 -26.79 1.74 21.28
#